data_AF-A0A086Z2G6-F1
#
_entry.id   AF-A0A086Z2G6-F1
#
_cell.length_a   1.000
_cell.length_b   1.000
_cell.length_c   1.000
_cell.angle_alpha   90.00
_cell.angle_beta   90.00
_cell.angle_gamma   90.00
#
_symmetry.space_group_name_H-M   'P 1'
#
loop_
_entity.id
_entity.type
_entity.pdbx_description
1 polymer ?
#
loop_
_entity_poly.entity_id
_entity_poly.type
_entity_poly.pdbx_seq_one_letter_code
_entity_poly.pdbx_strand_id
1 'polypeptide(L)'
;MAACQNAAGRLTRADKPIGSKQLTEARGVQAGQVADAKTVTGYQRAVKAVATVKPASCDASLGTSDLRSAADRMDAAAAKREDQDKSIERAAKAVLASRDAKTLADAKSDLNGRRDEAAKLLGDSDGKVADNATRDALSKAIDQAGGVKGDKAKDYQDAANALRSAMDQINASMQAKAEADAQAAGQAAPAPVVQQAAPVQRSAPSYGGDGYAPSYRPSVNRGGGWSAPAPAPAPAPAPAAPQGGGSNWRERLNSQKPIGNHGCNPDGSCGIG
;
A
#
# COMPACT_ATOMS: atom_id res chain seq x y z
N MET A 1 8.14 63.82 -18.12
CA MET A 1 7.08 62.91 -18.61
C MET A 1 7.60 61.50 -18.92
N ALA A 2 8.58 61.31 -19.81
CA ALA A 2 9.07 59.97 -20.21
C ALA A 2 9.50 59.05 -19.05
N ALA A 3 10.23 59.58 -18.06
CA ALA A 3 10.62 58.79 -16.87
C ALA A 3 9.42 58.26 -16.06
N CYS A 4 8.36 59.06 -15.92
CA CYS A 4 7.13 58.67 -15.24
C CYS A 4 6.39 57.56 -16.02
N GLN A 5 6.27 57.68 -17.34
CA GLN A 5 5.66 56.66 -18.18
C GLN A 5 6.42 55.33 -18.13
N ASN A 6 7.76 55.39 -18.12
CA ASN A 6 8.61 54.21 -17.97
C ASN A 6 8.41 53.51 -16.62
N ALA A 7 8.32 54.27 -15.53
CA ALA A 7 8.05 53.76 -14.19
C ALA A 7 6.64 53.13 -14.09
N ALA A 8 5.63 53.75 -14.69
CA ALA A 8 4.28 53.20 -14.78
C ALA A 8 4.27 51.86 -15.54
N GLY A 9 5.04 51.76 -16.64
CA GLY A 9 5.23 50.53 -17.38
C GLY A 9 5.93 49.43 -16.58
N ARG A 10 6.94 49.77 -15.77
CA ARG A 10 7.60 48.82 -14.85
C ARG A 10 6.62 48.28 -13.81
N LEU A 11 5.88 49.16 -13.14
CA LEU A 11 4.87 48.77 -12.17
C LEU A 11 3.80 47.85 -12.79
N THR A 12 3.31 48.19 -13.98
CA THR A 12 2.32 47.35 -14.68
C THR A 12 2.85 45.95 -15.00
N ARG A 13 4.14 45.84 -15.34
CA ARG A 13 4.77 44.52 -15.56
C ARG A 13 4.94 43.75 -14.25
N ALA A 14 5.33 44.43 -13.17
CA ALA A 14 5.52 43.83 -11.86
C ALA A 14 4.20 43.41 -11.19
N ASP A 15 3.08 44.05 -11.51
CA ASP A 15 1.74 43.65 -11.03
C ASP A 15 1.14 42.47 -11.82
N LYS A 16 1.78 42.00 -12.90
CA LYS A 16 1.31 40.85 -13.66
C LYS A 16 1.47 39.57 -12.82
N PRO A 17 0.46 38.68 -12.77
CA PRO A 17 0.55 37.46 -11.96
C PRO A 17 1.71 36.57 -12.41
N ILE A 18 2.51 36.13 -11.45
CA ILE A 18 3.53 35.10 -11.64
C ILE A 18 2.87 33.76 -12.00
N GLY A 19 3.11 33.29 -13.23
CA GLY A 19 2.57 32.05 -13.77
C GLY A 19 3.63 30.99 -13.90
N SER A 20 3.98 30.30 -12.82
CA SER A 20 4.85 29.11 -12.88
C SER A 20 4.09 27.84 -12.48
N LYS A 21 4.47 26.70 -13.07
CA LYS A 21 3.90 25.40 -12.73
C LYS A 21 4.03 25.10 -11.23
N GLN A 22 5.19 25.42 -10.66
CA GLN A 22 5.48 25.20 -9.23
C GLN A 22 4.57 26.03 -8.32
N LEU A 23 4.25 27.28 -8.70
CA LEU A 23 3.32 28.13 -7.97
C LEU A 23 1.90 27.53 -7.98
N THR A 24 1.43 27.09 -9.15
CA THR A 24 0.11 26.45 -9.28
C THR A 24 0.03 25.18 -8.46
N GLU A 25 1.09 24.35 -8.50
CA GLU A 25 1.17 23.12 -7.73
C GLU A 25 1.17 23.38 -6.22
N ALA A 26 1.98 24.33 -5.75
CA ALA A 26 2.07 24.68 -4.34
C ALA A 26 0.74 25.23 -3.77
N ARG A 27 -0.10 25.89 -4.59
CA ARG A 27 -1.44 26.35 -4.17
C ARG A 27 -2.39 25.22 -3.81
N GLY A 28 -2.23 24.05 -4.43
CA GLY A 28 -3.05 22.87 -4.15
C GLY A 28 -2.61 22.08 -2.93
N VAL A 29 -1.43 22.35 -2.38
CA VAL A 29 -0.85 21.59 -1.27
C VAL A 29 -1.44 22.05 0.07
N GLN A 30 -1.96 21.09 0.83
CA GLN A 30 -2.57 21.32 2.14
C GLN A 30 -1.60 20.98 3.29
N ALA A 31 -1.88 21.48 4.48
CA ALA A 31 -1.03 21.30 5.67
C ALA A 31 -0.79 19.83 6.05
N GLY A 32 -1.75 18.93 5.80
CA GLY A 32 -1.59 17.49 6.06
C GLY A 32 -0.70 16.75 5.04
N GLN A 33 -0.38 17.39 3.91
CA GLN A 33 0.41 16.78 2.83
C GLN A 33 1.89 17.15 2.90
N VAL A 34 2.30 17.96 3.87
CA VAL A 34 3.68 18.43 4.05
C VAL A 34 4.26 17.93 5.37
N ALA A 35 5.58 17.79 5.43
CA ALA A 35 6.28 17.44 6.67
C ALA A 35 6.25 18.60 7.68
N ASP A 36 6.21 19.84 7.19
CA ASP A 36 6.12 21.05 8.00
C ASP A 36 4.95 21.92 7.54
N ALA A 37 3.85 21.85 8.29
CA ALA A 37 2.64 22.64 8.07
C ALA A 37 2.91 24.16 8.06
N LYS A 38 3.99 24.63 8.71
CA LYS A 38 4.35 26.05 8.70
C LYS A 38 4.71 26.53 7.31
N THR A 39 5.24 25.68 6.43
CA THR A 39 5.54 26.04 5.03
C THR A 39 4.29 26.49 4.28
N VAL A 40 3.16 25.79 4.45
CA VAL A 40 1.87 26.14 3.84
C VAL A 40 1.35 27.45 4.41
N THR A 41 1.42 27.65 5.72
CA THR A 41 1.00 28.93 6.34
C THR A 41 1.88 30.10 5.91
N GLY A 42 3.20 29.88 5.75
CA GLY A 42 4.15 30.87 5.27
C GLY A 42 3.90 31.25 3.81
N TYR A 43 3.59 30.27 2.96
CA TYR A 43 3.18 30.49 1.57
C TYR A 43 1.90 31.33 1.48
N GLN A 44 0.85 30.96 2.23
CA GLN A 44 -0.39 31.74 2.27
C GLN A 44 -0.16 33.17 2.77
N ARG A 45 0.72 33.37 3.75
CA ARG A 45 1.08 34.69 4.25
C ARG A 45 1.81 35.51 3.19
N ALA A 46 2.77 34.91 2.47
CA ALA A 46 3.48 35.58 1.38
C ALA A 46 2.52 36.03 0.27
N VAL A 47 1.58 35.16 -0.11
CA VAL A 47 0.54 35.50 -1.10
C VAL A 47 -0.36 36.63 -0.61
N LYS A 48 -0.80 36.61 0.66
CA LYS A 48 -1.63 37.68 1.25
C LYS A 48 -0.90 39.01 1.41
N ALA A 49 0.42 39.00 1.50
CA ALA A 49 1.23 40.21 1.64
C ALA A 49 1.35 41.00 0.32
N VAL A 50 0.97 40.40 -0.81
CA VAL A 50 0.88 41.09 -2.09
C VAL A 50 -0.24 42.10 -2.02
N ALA A 51 0.12 43.39 -2.09
CA ALA A 51 -0.85 44.45 -2.29
C ALA A 51 -1.03 44.66 -3.81
N THR A 52 -1.92 45.55 -4.23
CA THR A 52 -1.89 46.11 -5.59
C THR A 52 -1.60 47.59 -5.45
N VAL A 53 -0.64 48.14 -6.20
CA VAL A 53 -0.36 49.59 -6.17
C VAL A 53 -0.89 50.16 -7.47
N LYS A 54 -1.84 51.09 -7.39
CA LYS A 54 -2.30 51.78 -8.59
C LYS A 54 -1.19 52.72 -9.09
N PRO A 55 -0.87 52.72 -10.40
CA PRO A 55 0.07 53.68 -10.95
C PRO A 55 -0.44 55.12 -10.76
N ALA A 56 0.48 56.02 -10.43
CA ALA A 56 0.18 57.46 -10.37
C ALA A 56 -0.05 58.01 -11.79
N SER A 57 -0.81 59.11 -11.93
CA SER A 57 -1.00 59.75 -13.24
C SER A 57 0.29 60.47 -13.67
N CYS A 58 0.69 60.26 -14.92
CA CYS A 58 1.82 60.93 -15.54
C CYS A 58 1.36 62.08 -16.45
N ASP A 59 0.48 62.93 -15.94
CA ASP A 59 -0.16 63.99 -16.72
C ASP A 59 0.85 65.07 -17.18
N ALA A 60 0.66 65.60 -18.38
CA ALA A 60 1.51 66.64 -18.96
C ALA A 60 1.42 67.97 -18.19
N SER A 61 0.30 68.20 -17.52
CA SER A 61 0.03 69.40 -16.72
C SER A 61 0.79 69.42 -15.38
N LEU A 62 1.38 68.31 -14.96
CA LEU A 62 2.14 68.22 -13.72
C LEU A 62 3.52 68.86 -13.83
N GLY A 63 3.98 69.46 -12.73
CA GLY A 63 5.32 69.99 -12.62
C GLY A 63 6.39 68.89 -12.74
N THR A 64 7.61 69.27 -13.17
CA THR A 64 8.72 68.32 -13.32
C THR A 64 9.08 67.62 -12.00
N SER A 65 8.93 68.29 -10.86
CA SER A 65 9.13 67.72 -9.53
C SER A 65 8.09 66.65 -9.18
N ASP A 66 6.81 66.92 -9.50
CA ASP A 66 5.71 65.99 -9.23
C ASP A 66 5.82 64.74 -10.10
N LEU A 67 6.18 64.91 -11.38
CA LEU A 67 6.42 63.80 -12.30
C LEU A 67 7.60 62.92 -11.88
N ARG A 68 8.66 63.49 -11.30
CA ARG A 68 9.78 62.71 -10.74
C ARG A 68 9.35 61.95 -9.49
N SER A 69 8.67 62.63 -8.56
CA SER A 69 8.13 62.01 -7.34
C SER A 69 7.16 60.86 -7.65
N ALA A 70 6.33 61.01 -8.68
CA ALA A 70 5.43 59.96 -9.17
C ALA A 70 6.22 58.77 -9.74
N ALA A 71 7.27 59.04 -10.53
CA ALA A 71 8.15 58.00 -11.06
C ALA A 71 8.82 57.20 -9.93
N ASP A 72 9.41 57.88 -8.94
CA ASP A 72 10.10 57.24 -7.81
C ASP A 72 9.17 56.35 -6.98
N ARG A 73 7.93 56.80 -6.73
CA ARG A 73 6.92 55.99 -6.03
C ARG A 73 6.52 54.75 -6.82
N MET A 74 6.36 54.86 -8.13
CA MET A 74 6.04 53.71 -8.99
C MET A 74 7.21 52.73 -9.08
N ASP A 75 8.45 53.22 -9.12
CA ASP A 75 9.64 52.39 -9.11
C ASP A 75 9.82 51.66 -7.78
N ALA A 76 9.62 52.36 -6.65
CA ALA A 76 9.63 51.73 -5.33
C ALA A 76 8.52 50.66 -5.19
N ALA A 77 7.33 50.93 -5.74
CA ALA A 77 6.25 49.97 -5.77
C ALA A 77 6.58 48.74 -6.64
N ALA A 78 7.18 48.95 -7.82
CA ALA A 78 7.61 47.88 -8.71
C ALA A 78 8.68 46.99 -8.05
N ALA A 79 9.71 47.59 -7.45
CA ALA A 79 10.75 46.86 -6.73
C ALA A 79 10.16 46.04 -5.57
N LYS A 80 9.23 46.63 -4.81
CA LYS A 80 8.53 45.92 -3.73
C LYS A 80 7.69 44.74 -4.24
N ARG A 81 7.10 44.83 -5.43
CA ARG A 81 6.37 43.72 -6.07
C ARG A 81 7.31 42.59 -6.47
N GLU A 82 8.42 42.92 -7.11
CA GLU A 82 9.42 41.94 -7.50
C GLU A 82 9.97 41.16 -6.28
N ASP A 83 10.19 41.84 -5.15
CA ASP A 83 10.62 41.19 -3.91
C ASP A 83 9.53 40.28 -3.31
N GLN A 84 8.27 40.70 -3.39
CA GLN A 84 7.14 39.88 -2.97
C GLN A 84 7.00 38.62 -3.83
N ASP A 85 7.14 38.74 -5.15
CA ASP A 85 7.09 37.61 -6.07
C ASP A 85 8.21 36.59 -5.77
N LYS A 86 9.45 37.07 -5.58
CA LYS A 86 10.57 36.21 -5.16
C LYS A 86 10.29 35.53 -3.81
N SER A 87 9.62 36.22 -2.88
CA SER A 87 9.24 35.63 -1.60
C SER A 87 8.18 34.54 -1.76
N ILE A 88 7.21 34.72 -2.64
CA ILE A 88 6.17 33.72 -2.93
C ILE A 88 6.79 32.51 -3.62
N GLU A 89 7.69 32.70 -4.58
CA GLU A 89 8.42 31.61 -5.23
C GLU A 89 9.23 30.78 -4.24
N ARG A 90 9.96 31.45 -3.33
CA ARG A 90 10.70 30.76 -2.26
C ARG A 90 9.77 29.98 -1.34
N ALA A 91 8.64 30.56 -0.95
CA ALA A 91 7.67 29.89 -0.11
C ALA A 91 6.99 28.70 -0.83
N ALA A 92 6.70 28.83 -2.13
CA ALA A 92 6.17 27.73 -2.95
C ALA A 92 7.17 26.57 -3.03
N LYS A 93 8.45 26.85 -3.28
CA LYS A 93 9.52 25.85 -3.28
C LYS A 93 9.63 25.15 -1.91
N ALA A 94 9.51 25.89 -0.81
CA ALA A 94 9.53 25.32 0.53
C ALA A 94 8.35 24.37 0.79
N VAL A 95 7.15 24.72 0.33
CA VAL A 95 5.96 23.84 0.42
C VAL A 95 6.18 22.54 -0.35
N LEU A 96 6.63 22.64 -1.61
CA LEU A 96 6.87 21.46 -2.44
C LEU A 96 7.98 20.57 -1.86
N ALA A 97 9.09 21.16 -1.43
CA ALA A 97 10.17 20.42 -0.76
C ALA A 97 9.68 19.72 0.52
N SER A 98 8.82 20.36 1.30
CA SER A 98 8.24 19.77 2.51
C SER A 98 7.28 18.61 2.22
N ARG A 99 6.51 18.69 1.12
CA ARG A 99 5.68 17.59 0.64
C ARG A 99 6.53 16.42 0.16
N ASP A 100 7.57 16.70 -0.62
CA ASP A 100 8.45 15.66 -1.15
C ASP A 100 9.21 14.97 -0.02
N ALA A 101 9.65 15.73 1.00
CA ALA A 101 10.24 15.19 2.21
C ALA A 101 9.27 14.28 2.99
N LYS A 102 8.00 14.67 3.12
CA LYS A 102 6.97 13.81 3.74
C LYS A 102 6.77 12.52 2.95
N THR A 103 6.63 12.62 1.63
CA THR A 103 6.45 11.46 0.74
C THR A 103 7.63 10.49 0.85
N LEU A 104 8.86 11.03 0.92
CA LEU A 104 10.07 10.22 1.12
C LEU A 104 10.09 9.54 2.49
N ALA A 105 9.75 10.26 3.56
CA ALA A 105 9.70 9.72 4.91
C ALA A 105 8.65 8.59 5.03
N ASP A 106 7.46 8.82 4.47
CA ASP A 106 6.38 7.84 4.46
C ASP A 106 6.80 6.59 3.66
N ALA A 107 7.45 6.75 2.50
CA ALA A 107 7.96 5.62 1.71
C ALA A 107 9.07 4.83 2.42
N LYS A 108 9.97 5.51 3.14
CA LYS A 108 11.00 4.86 3.99
C LYS A 108 10.35 4.06 5.13
N SER A 109 9.33 4.63 5.77
CA SER A 109 8.60 3.96 6.85
C SER A 109 7.85 2.72 6.35
N ASP A 110 7.16 2.82 5.21
CA ASP A 110 6.47 1.69 4.58
C ASP A 110 7.44 0.57 4.20
N LEU A 111 8.59 0.91 3.60
CA LEU A 111 9.62 -0.08 3.28
C LEU A 111 10.13 -0.81 4.53
N ASN A 112 10.41 -0.07 5.60
CA ASN A 112 10.87 -0.67 6.86
C ASN A 112 9.81 -1.56 7.49
N GLY A 113 8.56 -1.11 7.56
CA GLY A 113 7.44 -1.93 8.08
C GLY A 113 7.28 -3.23 7.29
N ARG A 114 7.37 -3.16 5.95
CA ARG A 114 7.34 -4.36 5.10
C ARG A 114 8.55 -5.27 5.32
N ARG A 115 9.74 -4.72 5.57
CA ARG A 115 10.92 -5.55 5.91
C ARG A 115 10.70 -6.32 7.21
N ASP A 116 10.08 -5.70 8.20
CA ASP A 116 9.75 -6.37 9.47
C ASP A 116 8.70 -7.47 9.26
N GLU A 117 7.66 -7.20 8.47
CA GLU A 117 6.67 -8.21 8.06
C GLU A 117 7.31 -9.37 7.29
N ALA A 118 8.24 -9.08 6.38
CA ALA A 118 8.91 -10.09 5.56
C ALA A 118 9.82 -10.97 6.43
N ALA A 119 10.55 -10.37 7.36
CA ALA A 119 11.41 -11.11 8.28
C ALA A 119 10.59 -12.06 9.18
N LYS A 120 9.42 -11.61 9.67
CA LYS A 120 8.49 -12.47 10.41
C LYS A 120 7.96 -13.61 9.55
N LEU A 121 7.50 -13.30 8.34
CA LEU A 121 7.01 -14.31 7.40
C LEU A 121 8.10 -15.34 7.04
N LEU A 122 9.36 -14.92 6.91
CA LEU A 122 10.49 -15.80 6.69
C LEU A 122 10.73 -16.73 7.90
N GLY A 123 10.53 -16.25 9.13
CA GLY A 123 10.53 -17.13 10.31
C GLY A 123 9.35 -18.11 10.29
N ASP A 124 8.14 -17.60 10.09
CA ASP A 124 6.90 -18.37 10.19
C ASP A 124 6.75 -19.44 9.11
N SER A 125 7.35 -19.23 7.94
CA SER A 125 7.29 -20.14 6.79
C SER A 125 8.28 -21.30 6.85
N ASP A 126 9.07 -21.41 7.93
CA ASP A 126 10.10 -22.45 8.05
C ASP A 126 9.49 -23.85 8.11
N GLY A 127 9.92 -24.74 7.21
CA GLY A 127 9.34 -26.08 7.03
C GLY A 127 7.91 -26.10 6.47
N LYS A 128 7.30 -24.95 6.18
CA LYS A 128 5.89 -24.84 5.75
C LYS A 128 5.71 -24.49 4.27
N VAL A 129 6.78 -24.21 3.53
CA VAL A 129 6.74 -23.93 2.08
C VAL A 129 6.91 -25.19 1.24
N ALA A 130 6.29 -25.22 0.06
CA ALA A 130 6.47 -26.30 -0.91
C ALA A 130 7.83 -26.21 -1.62
N ASP A 131 8.30 -24.98 -1.88
CA ASP A 131 9.56 -24.69 -2.55
C ASP A 131 10.44 -23.80 -1.66
N ASN A 132 11.58 -24.33 -1.20
CA ASN A 132 12.51 -23.59 -0.36
C ASN A 132 13.22 -22.45 -1.11
N ALA A 133 13.30 -22.48 -2.45
CA ALA A 133 13.85 -21.38 -3.24
C ALA A 133 13.03 -20.08 -3.07
N THR A 134 11.75 -20.18 -2.72
CA THR A 134 10.92 -19.01 -2.39
C THR A 134 11.40 -18.30 -1.13
N ARG A 135 11.91 -19.04 -0.13
CA ARG A 135 12.51 -18.46 1.11
C ARG A 135 13.82 -17.74 0.80
N ASP A 136 14.66 -18.33 -0.04
CA ASP A 136 15.91 -17.70 -0.49
C ASP A 136 15.63 -16.41 -1.28
N ALA A 137 14.59 -16.41 -2.13
CA ALA A 137 14.16 -15.23 -2.85
C ALA A 137 13.65 -14.12 -1.92
N LEU A 138 12.85 -14.46 -0.90
CA LEU A 138 12.39 -13.50 0.11
C LEU A 138 13.56 -12.91 0.90
N SER A 139 14.53 -13.75 1.33
CA SER A 139 15.73 -13.28 2.04
C SER A 139 16.51 -12.27 1.19
N LYS A 140 16.77 -12.59 -0.08
CA LYS A 140 17.46 -11.67 -1.00
C LYS A 140 16.68 -10.37 -1.21
N ALA A 141 15.36 -10.43 -1.29
CA ALA A 141 14.52 -9.24 -1.41
C ALA A 141 14.59 -8.35 -0.15
N ILE A 142 14.63 -8.94 1.05
CA ILE A 142 14.81 -8.20 2.32
C ILE A 142 16.17 -7.48 2.34
N ASP A 143 17.23 -8.16 1.89
CA ASP A 143 18.58 -7.59 1.83
C ASP A 143 18.66 -6.44 0.80
N GLN A 144 18.11 -6.66 -0.40
CA GLN A 144 18.02 -5.63 -1.44
C GLN A 144 17.22 -4.41 -0.97
N ALA A 145 16.09 -4.64 -0.30
CA ALA A 145 15.28 -3.58 0.31
C ALA A 145 16.06 -2.81 1.39
N GLY A 146 16.88 -3.50 2.20
CA GLY A 146 17.76 -2.86 3.18
C GLY A 146 18.93 -2.07 2.55
N GLY A 147 19.29 -2.40 1.31
CA GLY A 147 20.34 -1.72 0.54
C GLY A 147 19.89 -0.45 -0.20
N VAL A 148 18.58 -0.14 -0.22
CA VAL A 148 18.05 1.03 -0.94
C VAL A 148 18.58 2.32 -0.32
N LYS A 149 19.13 3.19 -1.17
CA LYS A 149 19.65 4.51 -0.81
C LYS A 149 19.18 5.55 -1.82
N GLY A 150 19.09 6.79 -1.38
CA GLY A 150 18.74 7.93 -2.22
C GLY A 150 17.61 8.78 -1.64
N ASP A 151 17.24 9.82 -2.38
CA ASP A 151 16.29 10.86 -1.95
C ASP A 151 14.97 10.83 -2.74
N LYS A 152 14.77 9.81 -3.58
CA LYS A 152 13.54 9.65 -4.36
C LYS A 152 12.61 8.67 -3.67
N ALA A 153 11.40 9.12 -3.33
CA ALA A 153 10.39 8.26 -2.72
C ALA A 153 10.07 7.02 -3.57
N LYS A 154 10.10 7.16 -4.90
CA LYS A 154 9.83 6.06 -5.84
C LYS A 154 10.76 4.87 -5.67
N ASP A 155 12.03 5.08 -5.36
CA ASP A 155 13.01 3.99 -5.20
C ASP A 155 12.63 3.10 -4.00
N TYR A 156 12.19 3.72 -2.89
CA TYR A 156 11.69 3.01 -1.71
C TYR A 156 10.35 2.31 -1.97
N GLN A 157 9.44 2.96 -2.72
CA GLN A 157 8.15 2.37 -3.10
C GLN A 157 8.30 1.16 -4.03
N ASP A 158 9.23 1.23 -4.99
CA ASP A 158 9.50 0.12 -5.90
C ASP A 158 10.09 -1.07 -5.15
N ALA A 159 11.02 -0.82 -4.21
CA ALA A 159 11.55 -1.86 -3.32
C ALA A 159 10.47 -2.47 -2.41
N ALA A 160 9.57 -1.64 -1.87
CA ALA A 160 8.44 -2.09 -1.05
C ALA A 160 7.49 -3.01 -1.85
N ASN A 161 7.24 -2.68 -3.12
CA ASN A 161 6.44 -3.51 -4.02
C ASN A 161 7.12 -4.83 -4.39
N ALA A 162 8.43 -4.80 -4.65
CA ALA A 162 9.20 -6.02 -4.90
C ALA A 162 9.17 -6.95 -3.69
N LEU A 163 9.34 -6.39 -2.48
CA LEU A 163 9.28 -7.15 -1.24
C LEU A 163 7.89 -7.77 -1.00
N ARG A 164 6.81 -7.00 -1.24
CA ARG A 164 5.44 -7.52 -1.20
C ARG A 164 5.25 -8.71 -2.15
N SER A 165 5.75 -8.60 -3.38
CA SER A 165 5.63 -9.68 -4.37
C SER A 165 6.33 -10.97 -3.90
N ALA A 166 7.48 -10.84 -3.24
CA ALA A 166 8.19 -12.00 -2.67
C ALA A 166 7.43 -12.61 -1.47
N MET A 167 6.81 -11.79 -0.61
CA MET A 167 5.92 -12.29 0.46
C MET A 167 4.73 -13.07 -0.11
N ASP A 168 4.10 -12.56 -1.16
CA ASP A 168 2.97 -13.23 -1.81
C ASP A 168 3.36 -14.60 -2.38
N GLN A 169 4.58 -14.72 -2.92
CA GLN A 169 5.14 -16.00 -3.38
C GLN A 169 5.34 -17.00 -2.23
N ILE A 170 5.79 -16.54 -1.05
CA ILE A 170 5.89 -17.39 0.15
C ILE A 170 4.52 -17.89 0.57
N ASN A 171 3.53 -17.00 0.63
CA ASN A 171 2.16 -17.37 0.99
C ASN A 171 1.58 -18.40 0.03
N ALA A 172 1.78 -18.21 -1.28
CA ALA A 172 1.37 -19.18 -2.30
C ALA A 172 2.08 -20.53 -2.13
N SER A 173 3.38 -20.52 -1.83
CA SER A 173 4.17 -21.74 -1.59
C SER A 173 3.74 -22.49 -0.34
N MET A 174 3.39 -21.77 0.74
CA MET A 174 2.83 -22.37 1.95
C MET A 174 1.45 -22.99 1.69
N GLN A 175 0.60 -22.30 0.93
CA GLN A 175 -0.71 -22.83 0.56
C GLN A 175 -0.57 -24.10 -0.28
N ALA A 176 0.31 -24.11 -1.29
CA ALA A 176 0.56 -25.29 -2.12
C ALA A 176 1.04 -26.49 -1.29
N LYS A 177 1.90 -26.27 -0.29
CA LYS A 177 2.33 -27.33 0.62
C LYS A 177 1.18 -27.84 1.47
N ALA A 178 0.38 -26.95 2.05
CA ALA A 178 -0.78 -27.34 2.85
C ALA A 178 -1.78 -28.17 2.04
N GLU A 179 -2.03 -27.81 0.79
CA GLU A 179 -2.89 -28.57 -0.13
C GLU A 179 -2.30 -29.95 -0.46
N ALA A 180 -0.99 -30.04 -0.71
CA ALA A 180 -0.31 -31.31 -0.98
C ALA A 180 -0.33 -32.23 0.26
N ASP A 181 -0.05 -31.69 1.44
CA ASP A 181 -0.07 -32.44 2.70
C ASP A 181 -1.48 -32.96 3.03
N ALA A 182 -2.53 -32.16 2.77
CA ALA A 182 -3.92 -32.59 2.93
C ALA A 182 -4.31 -33.72 1.96
N GLN A 183 -3.87 -33.66 0.70
CA GLN A 183 -4.09 -34.73 -0.27
C GLN A 183 -3.40 -36.04 0.14
N ALA A 184 -2.17 -35.96 0.65
CA ALA A 184 -1.44 -37.11 1.15
C ALA A 184 -2.13 -37.75 2.38
N ALA A 185 -2.62 -36.93 3.31
CA ALA A 185 -3.35 -37.41 4.49
C ALA A 185 -4.69 -38.10 4.13
N GLY A 186 -5.40 -37.60 3.12
CA GLY A 186 -6.64 -38.22 2.63
C GLY A 186 -6.44 -39.57 1.94
N GLN A 187 -5.27 -39.80 1.33
CA GLN A 187 -4.92 -41.09 0.70
C GLN A 187 -4.38 -42.13 1.70
N ALA A 188 -3.96 -41.69 2.89
CA ALA A 188 -3.48 -42.56 3.96
C ALA A 188 -4.59 -43.09 4.89
N ALA A 189 -5.86 -42.76 4.63
CA ALA A 189 -6.99 -43.30 5.38
C ALA A 189 -7.12 -44.82 5.11
N PRO A 190 -7.09 -45.69 6.14
CA PRO A 190 -7.19 -47.13 5.93
C PRO A 190 -8.53 -47.47 5.29
N ALA A 191 -8.51 -48.31 4.25
CA ALA A 191 -9.71 -48.94 3.72
C ALA A 191 -10.44 -49.67 4.86
N PRO A 192 -11.78 -49.53 5.00
CA PRO A 192 -12.50 -50.32 5.99
C PRO A 192 -12.26 -51.80 5.67
N VAL A 193 -11.60 -52.50 6.59
CA VAL A 193 -11.56 -53.95 6.59
C VAL A 193 -13.00 -54.44 6.70
N VAL A 194 -13.58 -54.80 5.56
CA VAL A 194 -14.84 -55.54 5.50
C VAL A 194 -14.57 -56.91 6.15
N GLN A 195 -14.92 -57.03 7.42
CA GLN A 195 -15.07 -58.32 8.07
C GLN A 195 -16.17 -59.06 7.29
N GLN A 196 -15.76 -60.00 6.44
CA GLN A 196 -16.66 -60.96 5.81
C GLN A 196 -17.32 -61.76 6.93
N ALA A 197 -18.56 -61.39 7.26
CA ALA A 197 -19.43 -62.21 8.07
C ALA A 197 -19.68 -63.53 7.32
N ALA A 198 -19.26 -64.64 7.92
CA ALA A 198 -19.58 -65.98 7.44
C ALA A 198 -21.11 -66.20 7.44
N PRO A 199 -21.68 -66.91 6.45
CA PRO A 199 -23.12 -67.15 6.38
C PRO A 199 -23.53 -68.22 7.40
N VAL A 200 -24.17 -67.82 8.50
CA VAL A 200 -24.87 -68.77 9.38
C VAL A 200 -26.24 -69.07 8.76
N GLN A 201 -26.36 -70.29 8.24
CA GLN A 201 -27.60 -70.89 7.73
C GLN A 201 -28.65 -71.01 8.85
N ARG A 202 -29.89 -70.66 8.51
CA ARG A 202 -31.10 -70.88 9.33
C ARG A 202 -31.31 -72.36 9.62
N SER A 203 -31.85 -72.69 10.80
CA SER A 203 -33.06 -73.53 10.98
C SER A 203 -33.43 -73.66 12.47
N ALA A 204 -34.67 -73.30 12.81
CA ALA A 204 -35.39 -73.83 13.96
C ALA A 204 -35.97 -75.21 13.60
N PRO A 205 -36.29 -76.11 14.56
CA PRO A 205 -37.58 -76.02 15.25
C PRO A 205 -37.58 -76.40 16.75
N SER A 206 -38.70 -76.03 17.38
CA SER A 206 -39.13 -76.20 18.78
C SER A 206 -39.47 -77.65 19.18
N TYR A 207 -39.25 -78.05 20.45
CA TYR A 207 -40.31 -78.55 21.38
C TYR A 207 -39.77 -78.87 22.80
N GLY A 208 -40.44 -78.32 23.83
CA GLY A 208 -40.63 -78.83 25.23
C GLY A 208 -39.40 -79.05 26.14
N GLY A 209 -39.36 -78.71 27.43
CA GLY A 209 -40.37 -78.21 28.36
C GLY A 209 -39.73 -78.01 29.75
N ASP A 210 -40.43 -77.20 30.56
CA ASP A 210 -40.50 -77.18 32.03
C ASP A 210 -39.27 -76.88 32.90
N GLY A 211 -39.41 -75.82 33.72
CA GLY A 211 -38.70 -75.77 35.01
C GLY A 211 -38.48 -74.40 35.65
N TYR A 212 -39.50 -73.91 36.34
CA TYR A 212 -39.43 -73.03 37.54
C TYR A 212 -38.95 -71.56 37.43
N ALA A 213 -39.93 -70.66 37.58
CA ALA A 213 -39.79 -69.31 38.14
C ALA A 213 -40.03 -69.36 39.68
N PRO A 214 -39.75 -68.31 40.50
CA PRO A 214 -40.51 -67.05 40.39
C PRO A 214 -39.81 -65.73 40.82
N SER A 215 -40.37 -64.64 40.28
CA SER A 215 -40.63 -63.32 40.89
C SER A 215 -39.49 -62.47 41.50
N TYR A 216 -39.31 -61.23 41.02
CA TYR A 216 -39.98 -60.03 41.56
C TYR A 216 -39.50 -58.76 40.82
N ARG A 217 -40.45 -57.94 40.35
CA ARG A 217 -40.33 -56.50 40.03
C ARG A 217 -41.42 -55.83 40.87
N PRO A 218 -41.32 -54.55 41.32
CA PRO A 218 -40.93 -53.44 40.41
C PRO A 218 -40.27 -52.19 41.03
N SER A 219 -39.80 -51.32 40.12
CA SER A 219 -39.90 -49.85 40.14
C SER A 219 -38.91 -48.96 40.90
N VAL A 220 -38.51 -47.91 40.17
CA VAL A 220 -38.05 -46.56 40.53
C VAL A 220 -36.68 -46.32 41.19
N ASN A 221 -35.77 -45.85 40.33
CA ASN A 221 -35.11 -44.52 40.39
C ASN A 221 -34.34 -44.15 41.67
N ARG A 222 -32.99 -44.05 41.57
CA ARG A 222 -32.18 -42.83 41.82
C ARG A 222 -30.69 -43.16 42.04
N GLY A 223 -29.84 -42.65 41.13
CA GLY A 223 -28.52 -42.09 41.48
C GLY A 223 -27.28 -42.95 41.20
N GLY A 224 -26.33 -42.38 40.44
CA GLY A 224 -24.90 -42.60 40.69
C GLY A 224 -24.03 -43.17 39.56
N GLY A 225 -24.23 -42.79 38.30
CA GLY A 225 -23.25 -43.04 37.24
C GLY A 225 -22.06 -42.07 37.32
N TRP A 226 -20.85 -42.60 37.48
CA TRP A 226 -19.59 -41.87 37.26
C TRP A 226 -19.35 -41.75 35.75
N SER A 227 -19.50 -40.54 35.21
CA SER A 227 -19.20 -40.19 33.82
C SER A 227 -17.80 -39.57 33.71
N ALA A 228 -17.04 -40.04 32.73
CA ALA A 228 -15.81 -39.40 32.27
C ALA A 228 -16.08 -37.96 31.75
N PRO A 229 -15.10 -37.03 31.83
CA PRO A 229 -15.31 -35.65 31.39
C PRO A 229 -15.52 -35.55 29.87
N ALA A 230 -16.50 -34.73 29.47
CA ALA A 230 -16.84 -34.43 28.09
C ALA A 230 -15.79 -33.51 27.41
N PRO A 231 -15.53 -33.67 26.10
CA PRO A 231 -14.69 -32.74 25.35
C PRO A 231 -15.39 -31.39 25.13
N ALA A 232 -14.60 -30.31 25.06
CA ALA A 232 -15.05 -28.95 24.86
C ALA A 232 -15.69 -28.72 23.47
N PRO A 233 -16.70 -27.83 23.34
CA PRO A 233 -17.34 -27.54 22.06
C PRO A 233 -16.43 -26.73 21.12
N ALA A 234 -16.45 -27.07 19.83
CA ALA A 234 -15.73 -26.36 18.77
C ALA A 234 -16.35 -24.97 18.48
N PRO A 235 -15.55 -23.98 18.05
CA PRO A 235 -16.06 -22.67 17.64
C PRO A 235 -16.84 -22.74 16.32
N ALA A 236 -17.89 -21.93 16.21
CA ALA A 236 -18.83 -21.88 15.09
C ALA A 236 -18.17 -21.38 13.77
N PRO A 237 -18.66 -21.83 12.59
CA PRO A 237 -18.13 -21.41 11.30
C PRO A 237 -18.53 -19.96 10.95
N ALA A 238 -17.58 -19.21 10.38
CA ALA A 238 -17.80 -17.87 9.83
C ALA A 238 -18.66 -17.90 8.54
N PRO A 239 -19.45 -16.86 8.25
CA PRO A 239 -20.35 -16.83 7.10
C PRO A 239 -19.61 -16.78 5.76
N ALA A 240 -20.17 -17.44 4.75
CA ALA A 240 -19.62 -17.64 3.42
C ALA A 240 -19.53 -16.33 2.60
N ALA A 241 -18.40 -16.14 1.91
CA ALA A 241 -18.25 -15.16 0.84
C ALA A 241 -18.92 -15.65 -0.47
N PRO A 242 -19.50 -14.76 -1.30
CA PRO A 242 -20.29 -15.17 -2.45
C PRO A 242 -19.44 -15.79 -3.57
N GLN A 243 -19.96 -16.87 -4.14
CA GLN A 243 -19.39 -17.60 -5.27
C GLN A 243 -19.38 -16.77 -6.55
N GLY A 244 -18.23 -16.74 -7.23
CA GLY A 244 -18.09 -16.20 -8.57
C GLY A 244 -16.90 -16.81 -9.31
N GLY A 245 -17.20 -17.70 -10.27
CA GLY A 245 -16.39 -17.94 -11.47
C GLY A 245 -15.11 -18.74 -11.32
N GLY A 246 -15.21 -20.06 -11.47
CA GLY A 246 -14.06 -20.92 -11.76
C GLY A 246 -13.42 -20.54 -13.10
N SER A 247 -12.12 -20.22 -13.08
CA SER A 247 -11.29 -20.17 -14.28
C SER A 247 -9.89 -20.73 -13.98
N ASN A 248 -9.46 -21.60 -14.89
CA ASN A 248 -8.44 -22.63 -14.73
C ASN A 248 -7.03 -22.04 -14.51
N TRP A 249 -6.49 -22.20 -13.30
CA TRP A 249 -5.17 -21.67 -12.92
C TRP A 249 -4.00 -22.32 -13.68
N ARG A 250 -4.20 -23.53 -14.22
CA ARG A 250 -3.20 -24.28 -15.02
C ARG A 250 -2.85 -23.60 -16.35
N GLU A 251 -3.73 -22.78 -16.95
CA GLU A 251 -3.44 -22.05 -18.20
C GLU A 251 -2.61 -20.77 -17.98
N ARG A 252 -2.62 -20.22 -16.75
CA ARG A 252 -1.87 -18.98 -16.41
C ARG A 252 -0.39 -19.24 -16.08
N LEU A 253 -0.03 -20.46 -15.68
CA LEU A 253 1.37 -20.87 -15.51
C LEU A 253 2.03 -21.20 -16.85
N ASN A 254 1.30 -21.75 -17.81
CA ASN A 254 1.88 -22.14 -19.11
C ASN A 254 2.06 -20.97 -20.10
N SER A 255 1.52 -19.78 -19.77
CA SER A 255 1.58 -18.58 -20.63
C SER A 255 2.65 -17.56 -20.23
N GLN A 256 3.50 -17.86 -19.23
CA GLN A 256 4.60 -16.99 -18.84
C GLN A 256 5.83 -17.29 -19.69
N LYS A 257 5.96 -16.60 -20.84
CA LYS A 257 7.25 -16.43 -21.51
C LYS A 257 8.20 -15.63 -20.60
N PRO A 258 9.52 -15.91 -20.61
CA PRO A 258 10.48 -15.25 -19.74
C PRO A 258 10.61 -13.76 -20.10
N ILE A 259 10.53 -12.92 -19.07
CA ILE A 259 10.79 -11.48 -19.16
C ILE A 259 12.31 -11.31 -19.27
N GLY A 260 12.79 -11.12 -20.48
CA GLY A 260 14.18 -10.78 -20.75
C GLY A 260 14.37 -10.40 -22.19
N ASN A 261 14.21 -9.12 -22.52
CA ASN A 261 15.25 -8.38 -23.25
C ASN A 261 14.90 -6.89 -23.31
N HIS A 262 15.82 -6.05 -22.85
CA HIS A 262 15.82 -4.64 -23.17
C HIS A 262 16.43 -4.47 -24.57
N GLY A 263 15.63 -4.03 -25.54
CA GLY A 263 16.04 -3.12 -26.62
C GLY A 263 17.23 -3.43 -27.53
N CYS A 264 17.74 -4.66 -27.64
CA CYS A 264 18.77 -5.00 -28.63
C CYS A 264 18.37 -6.23 -29.44
N ASN A 265 18.53 -6.13 -30.77
CA ASN A 265 18.29 -7.25 -31.68
C ASN A 265 19.43 -8.28 -31.58
N PRO A 266 19.16 -9.56 -31.90
CA PRO A 266 20.08 -10.67 -31.69
C PRO A 266 21.35 -10.65 -32.58
N ASP A 267 21.50 -9.68 -33.48
CA ASP A 267 22.71 -9.43 -34.26
C ASP A 267 23.69 -8.45 -33.59
N GLY A 268 23.35 -7.91 -32.41
CA GLY A 268 24.22 -7.04 -31.63
C GLY A 268 24.15 -5.56 -32.01
N SER A 269 23.19 -5.14 -32.84
CA SER A 269 22.97 -3.72 -33.14
C SER A 269 21.92 -3.11 -32.20
N CYS A 270 22.31 -2.07 -31.44
CA CYS A 270 21.40 -1.28 -30.60
C CYS A 270 21.33 0.15 -31.16
N GLY A 271 20.18 0.53 -31.73
CA GLY A 271 19.94 1.85 -32.31
C GLY A 271 19.67 2.90 -31.23
N ILE A 272 20.41 4.00 -31.27
CA ILE A 272 20.25 5.15 -30.39
C ILE A 272 19.04 5.95 -30.89
N GLY A 273 18.01 6.09 -30.06
CA GLY A 273 16.91 7.03 -30.20
C GLY A 273 16.66 7.71 -28.87
#